data_AF-A0A9X2MEZ0-F1
#
_entry.id   AF-A0A9X2MEZ0-F1
#
_cell.length_a   1.000
_cell.length_b   1.000
_cell.length_c   1.000
_cell.angle_alpha   90.00
_cell.angle_beta   90.00
_cell.angle_gamma   90.00
#
_symmetry.space_group_name_H-M   'P 1'
#
loop_
_entity.id
_entity.type
_entity.pdbx_description
1 polymer ?
#
loop_
_entity_poly.entity_id
_entity_poly.type
_entity_poly.pdbx_seq_one_letter_code
_entity_poly.pdbx_strand_id
1 'polypeptide(L)'
;MAKKEKKELFEKETKYCKVIRSVELKDGDELFALEKIYIKALDRYEIRICLYRDCNDRARKLIPRPVDMTQDKLIDLIALGITTGILDDEFKDKIKSCIF
;
A
#
# COMPACT_ATOMS: atom_id res chain seq x y z
N MET A 1 -28.35 -10.46 20.55
CA MET A 1 -27.66 -9.30 19.95
C MET A 1 -26.61 -9.83 18.98
N ALA A 2 -26.90 -9.83 17.68
CA ALA A 2 -25.95 -10.30 16.68
C ALA A 2 -24.90 -9.21 16.43
N LYS A 3 -23.67 -9.42 16.91
CA LYS A 3 -22.51 -8.64 16.46
C LYS A 3 -22.39 -8.91 14.96
N LYS A 4 -22.80 -7.93 14.15
CA LYS A 4 -22.59 -7.92 12.70
C LYS A 4 -21.07 -7.82 12.51
N GLU A 5 -20.41 -8.95 12.35
CA GLU A 5 -19.02 -8.98 11.90
C GLU A 5 -18.99 -8.25 10.55
N LYS A 6 -18.47 -7.03 10.53
CA LYS A 6 -18.09 -6.39 9.27
C LYS A 6 -17.01 -7.30 8.68
N LYS A 7 -17.38 -8.13 7.71
CA LYS A 7 -16.41 -8.76 6.81
C LYS A 7 -15.61 -7.61 6.20
N GLU A 8 -14.40 -7.39 6.70
CA GLU A 8 -13.47 -6.47 6.07
C GLU A 8 -13.24 -6.97 4.64
N LEU A 9 -13.67 -6.17 3.66
CA LEU A 9 -13.35 -6.43 2.27
C LEU A 9 -11.83 -6.26 2.14
N PHE A 10 -11.17 -7.31 1.65
CA PHE A 10 -9.76 -7.28 1.27
C PHE A 10 -9.67 -7.62 -0.21
N GLU A 11 -8.81 -6.93 -0.95
CA GLU A 11 -8.57 -7.14 -2.38
C GLU A 11 -7.89 -8.49 -2.63
N LYS A 12 -7.01 -8.90 -1.73
CA LYS A 12 -6.22 -10.12 -1.86
C LYS A 12 -5.81 -10.66 -0.51
N GLU A 13 -5.82 -11.98 -0.35
CA GLU A 13 -5.32 -12.64 0.85
C GLU A 13 -4.19 -13.60 0.50
N THR A 14 -3.17 -13.58 1.35
CA THR A 14 -2.04 -14.50 1.29
C THR A 14 -1.93 -15.25 2.61
N LYS A 15 -1.01 -16.23 2.70
CA LYS A 15 -0.70 -16.89 3.97
C LYS A 15 -0.24 -15.91 5.05
N TYR A 16 0.46 -14.84 4.66
CA TYR A 16 1.10 -13.88 5.58
C TYR A 16 0.20 -12.68 5.95
N CYS A 17 -0.43 -12.06 4.96
CA CYS A 17 -1.18 -10.83 5.13
C CYS A 17 -2.45 -10.78 4.27
N LYS A 18 -3.35 -9.86 4.61
CA LYS A 18 -4.47 -9.42 3.77
C LYS A 18 -4.14 -8.05 3.18
N VAL A 19 -4.27 -7.89 1.88
CA VAL A 19 -4.19 -6.58 1.20
C VAL A 19 -5.59 -5.99 1.25
N ILE A 20 -5.73 -4.90 1.99
CA ILE A 20 -7.01 -4.24 2.25
C ILE A 20 -7.34 -3.31 1.10
N ARG A 21 -6.34 -2.55 0.67
CA ARG A 21 -6.42 -1.61 -0.46
C ARG A 21 -5.04 -1.42 -1.08
N SER A 22 -5.01 -1.25 -2.39
CA SER A 22 -3.78 -0.97 -3.15
C SER A 22 -3.99 0.20 -4.09
N VAL A 23 -2.95 1.02 -4.28
CA VAL A 23 -2.89 2.00 -5.36
C VAL A 23 -1.55 1.89 -6.06
N GLU A 24 -1.58 2.14 -7.37
CA GLU A 24 -0.45 1.91 -8.26
C GLU A 24 -0.03 3.20 -8.95
N LEU A 25 1.29 3.41 -9.04
CA LEU A 25 1.94 4.50 -9.76
C LEU A 25 2.88 3.88 -10.80
N LYS A 26 2.59 4.13 -12.08
CA LYS A 26 3.41 3.64 -13.19
C LYS A 26 4.51 4.65 -13.54
N ASP A 27 5.72 4.16 -13.74
CA ASP A 27 6.86 4.95 -14.22
C ASP A 27 7.70 4.14 -15.21
N GLY A 28 7.58 4.46 -16.51
CA GLY A 28 8.14 3.62 -17.57
C GLY A 28 7.62 2.18 -17.49
N ASP A 29 8.56 1.23 -17.34
CA ASP A 29 8.29 -0.21 -17.20
C ASP A 29 8.12 -0.67 -15.75
N GLU A 30 8.24 0.25 -14.78
CA GLU A 30 8.08 -0.04 -13.36
C GLU A 30 6.66 0.31 -12.88
N LEU A 31 6.14 -0.54 -11.99
CA LEU A 31 4.85 -0.34 -11.35
C LEU A 31 5.02 -0.32 -9.83
N PHE A 32 5.10 0.88 -9.28
CA PHE A 32 5.15 1.09 -7.84
C PHE A 32 3.75 0.95 -7.26
N ALA A 33 3.66 0.42 -6.04
CA ALA A 33 2.40 0.30 -5.33
C ALA A 33 2.54 0.72 -3.87
N LEU A 34 1.49 1.37 -3.36
CA LEU A 34 1.30 1.67 -1.95
C LEU A 34 0.09 0.88 -1.47
N GLU A 35 0.31 -0.05 -0.54
CA GLU A 35 -0.70 -0.97 -0.04
C GLU A 35 -0.98 -0.72 1.44
N LYS A 36 -2.26 -0.72 1.82
CA LYS A 36 -2.68 -0.93 3.21
C LYS A 36 -2.88 -2.42 3.42
N ILE A 37 -2.10 -2.99 4.32
CA ILE A 37 -2.11 -4.43 4.58
C ILE A 37 -2.41 -4.70 6.05
N TYR A 38 -3.01 -5.86 6.31
CA TYR A 38 -3.17 -6.39 7.65
C TYR A 38 -2.29 -7.63 7.82
N ILE A 39 -1.36 -7.57 8.78
CA ILE A 39 -0.41 -8.64 9.08
C ILE A 39 -1.03 -9.60 10.09
N LYS A 40 -1.33 -10.83 9.64
CA LYS A 40 -2.06 -11.81 10.45
C LYS A 40 -1.32 -12.20 11.73
N ALA A 41 -0.01 -12.36 11.65
CA ALA A 41 0.83 -12.80 12.77
C ALA A 41 1.02 -11.70 13.84
N LEU A 42 0.84 -10.44 13.47
CA LEU A 42 1.08 -9.28 14.35
C LEU A 42 -0.22 -8.56 14.74
N ASP A 43 -1.36 -8.99 14.21
CA ASP A 43 -2.67 -8.39 14.42
C ASP A 43 -2.67 -6.86 14.25
N ARG A 44 -2.05 -6.36 13.17
CA ARG A 44 -1.94 -4.93 12.93
C ARG A 44 -1.98 -4.55 11.46
N TYR A 45 -2.35 -3.30 11.22
CA TYR A 45 -2.29 -2.66 9.92
C TYR A 45 -0.91 -2.05 9.68
N GLU A 46 -0.42 -2.20 8.45
CA GLU A 46 0.84 -1.61 8.00
C GLU A 46 0.66 -1.00 6.61
N ILE A 47 1.57 -0.09 6.27
CA ILE A 47 1.70 0.48 4.93
C ILE A 47 2.92 -0.19 4.27
N ARG A 48 2.73 -0.70 3.06
CA ARG A 48 3.80 -1.30 2.26
C ARG A 48 3.99 -0.51 0.98
N ILE A 49 5.22 -0.06 0.75
CA ILE A 49 5.68 0.40 -0.56
C ILE A 49 6.34 -0.80 -1.25
N CYS A 50 5.93 -1.11 -2.47
CA CYS A 50 6.49 -2.24 -3.20
C CYS A 50 6.52 -2.01 -4.71
N LEU A 51 7.29 -2.86 -5.40
CA LEU A 51 7.44 -2.85 -6.84
C LEU A 51 6.83 -4.13 -7.43
N TYR A 52 5.99 -3.95 -8.44
CA TYR A 52 5.50 -5.01 -9.29
C TYR A 52 6.20 -4.96 -10.65
N ARG A 53 6.59 -6.12 -11.16
CA ARG A 53 7.13 -6.27 -12.52
C ARG A 53 6.58 -7.50 -13.21
N ASP A 54 6.44 -7.41 -14.52
CA ASP A 54 6.20 -8.58 -15.34
C ASP A 54 7.51 -9.36 -15.47
N CYS A 55 7.47 -10.64 -15.11
CA CYS A 55 8.58 -11.56 -15.20
C CYS A 55 8.23 -12.68 -16.19
N ASN A 56 9.25 -13.34 -16.76
CA ASN A 56 9.06 -14.42 -17.73
C ASN A 56 8.15 -15.54 -17.22
N ASP A 57 8.16 -15.79 -15.90
CA ASP A 57 7.36 -16.82 -15.24
C ASP A 57 5.95 -16.34 -14.85
N ARG A 58 5.75 -15.03 -14.63
CA ARG A 58 4.48 -14.48 -14.16
C ARG A 58 4.39 -12.97 -14.34
N ALA A 59 3.24 -12.49 -14.83
CA ALA A 59 2.89 -11.07 -14.81
C ALA A 59 2.62 -10.56 -13.38
N ARG A 60 2.92 -9.28 -13.14
CA ARG A 60 2.69 -8.57 -11.87
C ARG A 60 3.24 -9.31 -10.65
N LYS A 61 4.50 -9.72 -10.74
CA LYS A 61 5.24 -10.34 -9.64
C LYS A 61 5.68 -9.26 -8.64
N LEU A 62 5.31 -9.43 -7.37
CA LEU A 62 5.81 -8.60 -6.27
C LEU A 62 7.31 -8.85 -6.10
N ILE A 63 8.12 -7.80 -6.10
CA ILE A 63 9.57 -7.87 -5.87
C ILE A 63 9.86 -7.47 -4.42
N PRO A 64 10.21 -8.41 -3.52
CA PRO A 64 10.42 -8.13 -2.10
C PRO A 64 11.81 -7.55 -1.84
N ARG A 65 12.05 -6.32 -2.31
CA ARG A 65 13.31 -5.59 -2.13
C ARG A 65 13.05 -4.14 -1.74
N PRO A 66 14.04 -3.44 -1.14
CA PRO A 66 13.99 -1.99 -1.03
C PRO A 66 13.70 -1.35 -2.39
N VAL A 67 12.80 -0.37 -2.38
CA VAL A 67 12.32 0.31 -3.58
C VAL A 67 12.99 1.67 -3.65
N ASP A 68 13.80 1.88 -4.68
CA ASP A 68 14.42 3.17 -4.99
C ASP A 68 13.48 3.97 -5.89
N MET A 69 13.27 5.24 -5.58
CA MET A 69 12.47 6.16 -6.40
C MET A 69 12.95 7.59 -6.22
N THR A 70 12.64 8.45 -7.18
CA THR A 70 12.93 9.89 -7.07
C THR A 70 12.04 10.55 -6.03
N GLN A 71 12.45 11.73 -5.54
CA GLN A 71 11.66 12.50 -4.57
C GLN A 71 10.27 12.87 -5.10
N ASP A 72 10.19 13.31 -6.36
CA ASP A 72 8.90 13.66 -6.99
C ASP A 72 7.95 12.46 -7.04
N LYS A 73 8.45 11.27 -7.37
CA LYS A 73 7.63 10.03 -7.40
C LYS A 73 7.19 9.59 -6.02
N LEU A 74 8.04 9.79 -5.01
CA LEU A 74 7.64 9.55 -3.61
C LEU A 74 6.51 10.50 -3.21
N ILE A 75 6.59 11.78 -3.56
CA ILE A 75 5.54 12.77 -3.31
C ILE A 75 4.24 12.35 -4.00
N ASP A 76 4.31 11.99 -5.29
CA ASP A 76 3.15 11.52 -6.06
C ASP A 76 2.50 10.30 -5.40
N LEU A 77 3.30 9.32 -4.98
CA LEU A 77 2.81 8.09 -4.36
C LEU A 77 2.14 8.36 -3.01
N ILE A 78 2.70 9.26 -2.19
CA ILE A 78 2.10 9.66 -0.91
C ILE A 78 0.81 10.45 -1.14
N ALA A 79 0.80 11.41 -2.08
CA ALA A 79 -0.40 12.17 -2.44
C ALA A 79 -1.51 11.25 -2.95
N LEU A 80 -1.16 10.25 -3.76
CA LEU A 80 -2.08 9.23 -4.24
C LEU A 80 -2.60 8.35 -3.09
N GLY A 81 -1.74 7.98 -2.15
CA GLY A 81 -2.12 7.26 -0.94
C GLY A 81 -3.14 8.00 -0.08
N ILE A 82 -2.97 9.31 0.09
CA ILE A 82 -3.90 10.18 0.84
C ILE A 82 -5.23 10.32 0.09
N THR A 83 -5.19 10.67 -1.20
CA THR A 83 -6.41 10.90 -2.00
C THR A 83 -7.24 9.64 -2.18
N THR A 84 -6.59 8.48 -2.16
CA THR A 84 -7.26 7.18 -2.18
C THR A 84 -7.54 6.61 -0.79
N GLY A 85 -7.22 7.29 0.31
CA GLY A 85 -7.54 6.82 1.67
C GLY A 85 -6.82 5.54 2.09
N ILE A 86 -5.70 5.21 1.44
CA ILE A 86 -4.75 4.19 1.91
C ILE A 86 -3.97 4.76 3.11
N LEU A 87 -3.58 6.03 2.98
CA LEU A 87 -3.12 6.89 4.07
C LEU A 87 -4.30 7.75 4.49
N ASP A 88 -4.56 7.81 5.80
CA ASP A 88 -5.74 8.51 6.33
C ASP A 88 -5.48 10.00 6.60
N ASP A 89 -6.56 10.72 6.95
CA ASP A 89 -6.48 12.14 7.27
C ASP A 89 -5.60 12.41 8.50
N GLU A 90 -5.55 11.47 9.46
CA GLU A 90 -4.66 11.57 10.62
C GLU A 90 -3.18 11.57 10.17
N PHE A 91 -2.80 10.69 9.24
CA PHE A 91 -1.47 10.70 8.63
C PHE A 91 -1.17 12.02 7.92
N LYS A 92 -2.11 12.53 7.13
CA LYS A 92 -1.97 13.79 6.41
C LYS A 92 -1.74 14.97 7.34
N ASP A 93 -2.52 15.06 8.42
CA ASP A 93 -2.42 16.17 9.36
C ASP A 93 -1.14 16.07 10.21
N LYS A 94 -0.72 14.86 10.59
CA LYS A 94 0.59 14.65 11.22
C LYS A 94 1.74 15.09 10.33
N ILE A 95 1.77 14.70 9.05
CA ILE A 95 2.81 15.15 8.11
C ILE A 95 2.87 16.67 8.04
N LYS A 96 1.72 17.34 7.91
CA LYS A 96 1.69 18.82 7.89
C LYS A 96 2.28 19.42 9.17
N SER A 97 2.02 18.82 10.33
CA SER A 97 2.54 19.27 11.62
C SER A 97 4.02 18.95 11.86
N CYS A 98 4.62 18.00 11.13
CA CYS A 98 6.03 17.64 11.29
C CYS A 98 6.98 18.51 10.45
N ILE A 99 6.44 19.23 9.46
CA ILE A 99 7.23 20.02 8.50
C ILE A 99 7.22 21.51 8.88
N PHE A 100 6.45 21.91 9.91
CA PHE A 100 6.32 23.29 10.39
C PHE A 100 6.24 23.38 11.91
#